data_AF-A0A944BZ68-F1
#
_entry.id   AF-A0A944BZ68-F1
#
_cell.length_a   1.000
_cell.length_b   1.000
_cell.length_c   1.000
_cell.angle_alpha   90.00
_cell.angle_beta   90.00
_cell.angle_gamma   90.00
#
_symmetry.space_group_name_H-M   'P 1'
#
loop_
_entity.id
_entity.type
_entity.pdbx_description
1 polymer ?
#
loop_
_entity_poly.entity_id
_entity_poly.type
_entity_poly.pdbx_seq_one_letter_code
_entity_poly.pdbx_strand_id
1 'polypeptide(L)'
;MAEKRCPNCGNPVPQGSKFCNHCGCVLTAEIVCPNCKSTIPADSAFCPACRTAITPGTAQAAATQQEGKKSKGVLKYFVCAAIAAFIGLVVVRTLFFTGHPDEPTAADVEVTDIDAGRYNDVFNNALIKNNLKNDGDKIAYACPVKNVTTGEVDKLIGVTYLSDASHSFYKIFTLTLNGQEWDIKLNNQKYVDGYNLIFDPKSLRAEEIPAVVDIQGKRYMFFAYACVPSNEESGKITTVYFDIDAQKEIRQVDFYGTLMRDMDGQMILKCNSVPVGTGILDNELIKRARSIGMLHVPTEEELAREKAEQERLEAEKAEQEAELAAQQAADEQRFESGEEVKVEAQQVDKNTPLFRAEDFSKKIKGGGYTVFMLKNGKVFAFSKASNSTFEVHFGGGSAIDIGFEDSGAGIVNIRTSSGKVQYNLGSKTMRKVE
;
A
#
# COMPACT_ATOMS: atom_id res chain seq x y z
N MET A 1 -44.94 22.85 23.55
CA MET A 1 -43.64 23.52 23.32
C MET A 1 -42.71 22.48 22.74
N ALA A 2 -42.18 22.67 21.52
CA ALA A 2 -41.46 21.63 20.80
C ALA A 2 -40.03 21.48 21.36
N GLU A 3 -39.76 20.34 21.99
CA GLU A 3 -38.48 20.00 22.60
C GLU A 3 -37.48 19.56 21.50
N LYS A 4 -36.42 20.32 21.27
CA LYS A 4 -35.41 20.04 20.24
C LYS A 4 -34.46 18.97 20.77
N ARG A 5 -34.28 17.85 20.07
CA ARG A 5 -33.33 16.79 20.46
C ARG A 5 -31.97 17.03 19.82
N CYS A 6 -30.91 16.66 20.53
CA CYS A 6 -29.55 16.69 19.99
C CYS A 6 -29.42 15.66 18.86
N PRO A 7 -28.92 16.03 17.67
CA PRO A 7 -28.75 15.08 16.56
C PRO A 7 -27.65 14.04 16.83
N ASN A 8 -26.71 14.32 17.74
CA ASN A 8 -25.60 13.41 18.03
C ASN A 8 -25.93 12.37 19.10
N CYS A 9 -26.62 12.73 20.17
CA CYS A 9 -26.91 11.81 21.29
C CYS A 9 -28.39 11.57 21.58
N GLY A 10 -29.31 12.24 20.87
CA GLY A 10 -30.76 12.04 21.01
C GLY A 10 -31.41 12.63 22.26
N ASN A 11 -30.63 13.15 23.21
CA ASN A 11 -31.15 13.78 24.42
C ASN A 11 -31.87 15.11 24.14
N PRO A 12 -32.92 15.45 24.90
CA PRO A 12 -33.61 16.72 24.77
C PRO A 12 -32.70 17.89 25.13
N VAL A 13 -32.82 18.98 24.38
CA VAL A 13 -32.03 20.19 24.57
C VAL A 13 -32.97 21.39 24.76
N PRO A 14 -32.73 22.26 25.76
CA PRO A 14 -33.49 23.47 25.95
C PRO A 14 -33.50 24.36 24.69
N GLN A 15 -34.63 25.02 24.44
CA GLN A 15 -34.78 25.91 23.29
C GLN A 15 -33.79 27.08 23.37
N GLY A 16 -32.94 27.25 22.37
CA GLY A 16 -31.93 28.31 22.30
C GLY A 16 -30.52 27.93 22.79
N SER A 17 -30.31 26.70 23.28
CA SER A 17 -28.96 26.25 23.66
C SER A 17 -28.04 26.09 22.44
N LYS A 18 -26.85 26.70 22.50
CA LYS A 18 -25.83 26.64 21.43
C LYS A 18 -25.07 25.30 21.39
N PHE A 19 -25.03 24.57 22.50
CA PHE A 19 -24.36 23.27 22.66
C PHE A 19 -25.28 22.31 23.41
N CYS A 20 -25.09 21.00 23.22
CA CYS A 20 -25.80 19.98 23.97
C CYS A 20 -25.16 19.81 25.37
N ASN A 21 -25.97 20.01 26.42
CA ASN A 21 -25.52 19.88 27.82
C ASN A 21 -25.10 18.45 28.20
N HIS A 22 -25.45 17.44 27.39
CA HIS A 22 -25.14 16.04 27.68
C HIS A 22 -23.90 15.51 26.94
N CYS A 23 -23.64 15.95 25.71
CA CYS A 23 -22.53 15.42 24.90
C CYS A 23 -21.56 16.50 24.39
N GLY A 24 -21.83 17.79 24.63
CA GLY A 24 -20.98 18.90 24.20
C GLY A 24 -21.07 19.29 22.72
N CYS A 25 -21.90 18.60 21.91
CA CYS A 25 -22.03 18.86 20.48
C CYS A 25 -22.71 20.21 20.17
N VAL A 26 -22.18 20.97 19.21
CA VAL A 26 -22.68 22.30 18.79
C VAL A 26 -23.98 22.17 17.99
N LEU A 27 -24.96 23.04 18.25
CA LEU A 27 -26.32 22.96 17.69
C LEU A 27 -26.71 24.14 16.80
N THR A 28 -25.79 25.10 16.60
CA THR A 28 -25.96 26.27 15.73
C THR A 28 -25.55 25.94 14.29
N ALA A 29 -26.29 26.48 13.31
CA ALA A 29 -25.92 26.34 11.90
C ALA A 29 -24.56 26.99 11.64
N GLU A 30 -23.69 26.28 10.93
CA GLU A 30 -22.35 26.73 10.58
C GLU A 30 -22.33 27.20 9.12
N ILE A 31 -21.61 28.28 8.84
CA ILE A 31 -21.32 28.75 7.48
C ILE A 31 -19.84 28.54 7.18
N VAL A 32 -19.49 28.39 5.92
CA VAL A 32 -18.09 28.26 5.51
C VAL A 32 -17.54 29.65 5.19
N CYS A 33 -16.42 30.02 5.81
CA CYS A 33 -15.76 31.28 5.48
C CYS A 33 -15.36 31.30 4.00
N PRO A 34 -15.79 32.30 3.20
CA PRO A 34 -15.50 32.34 1.77
C PRO A 34 -14.00 32.53 1.47
N ASN A 35 -13.22 33.05 2.43
CA ASN A 35 -11.80 33.31 2.25
C ASN A 35 -10.94 32.07 2.56
N CYS A 36 -11.04 31.53 3.79
CA CYS A 36 -10.17 30.44 4.24
C CYS A 36 -10.85 29.07 4.29
N LYS A 37 -12.13 28.99 3.92
CA LYS A 37 -12.97 27.78 3.94
C LYS A 37 -13.10 27.10 5.31
N SER A 38 -12.71 27.77 6.39
CA SER A 38 -12.94 27.29 7.74
C SER A 38 -14.43 27.41 8.08
N THR A 39 -14.96 26.39 8.73
CA THR A 39 -16.33 26.36 9.23
C THR A 39 -16.46 27.32 10.42
N ILE A 40 -17.40 28.26 10.35
CA ILE A 40 -17.61 29.30 11.35
C ILE A 40 -19.07 29.34 11.78
N PRO A 41 -19.37 29.77 13.02
CA PRO A 41 -20.75 29.98 13.45
C PRO A 41 -21.44 31.03 12.56
N ALA A 42 -22.68 30.77 12.13
CA ALA A 42 -23.43 31.67 11.23
C ALA A 42 -23.64 33.09 11.80
N ASP A 43 -23.56 33.26 13.12
CA ASP A 43 -23.67 34.52 13.85
C ASP A 43 -22.33 35.28 13.99
N SER A 44 -21.23 34.77 13.42
CA SER A 44 -19.90 35.38 13.55
C SER A 44 -19.66 36.49 12.52
N ALA A 45 -19.47 37.72 13.00
CA ALA A 45 -19.13 38.88 12.16
C ALA A 45 -17.70 38.81 11.57
N PHE A 46 -16.82 37.99 12.16
CA PHE A 46 -15.44 37.80 11.71
C PHE A 46 -15.06 36.32 11.78
N CYS A 47 -14.23 35.85 10.84
CA CYS A 47 -13.72 34.49 10.90
C CYS A 47 -12.64 34.36 12.00
N PRO A 48 -12.74 33.44 12.96
CA PRO A 48 -11.72 33.27 14.00
C PRO A 48 -10.38 32.74 13.45
N ALA A 49 -10.39 32.04 12.31
CA ALA A 49 -9.18 31.47 11.72
C ALA A 49 -8.37 32.49 10.91
N CYS A 50 -9.03 33.35 10.12
CA CYS A 50 -8.35 34.29 9.21
C CYS A 50 -8.65 35.77 9.49
N ARG A 51 -9.46 36.08 10.50
CA ARG A 51 -9.91 37.43 10.92
C ARG A 51 -10.60 38.25 9.83
N THR A 52 -10.98 37.63 8.72
CA THR A 52 -11.72 38.29 7.64
C THR A 52 -13.15 38.57 8.10
N ALA A 53 -13.64 39.80 7.86
CA ALA A 53 -15.02 40.18 8.14
C ALA A 53 -15.99 39.39 7.26
N ILE A 54 -17.05 38.89 7.87
CA ILE A 54 -18.08 38.09 7.21
C ILE A 54 -19.36 38.92 7.29
N THR A 55 -19.81 39.44 6.16
CA THR A 55 -21.04 40.23 6.09
C THR A 55 -22.18 39.29 5.69
N PRO A 56 -23.12 38.98 6.59
CA PRO A 56 -24.24 38.12 6.23
C PRO A 56 -25.26 38.90 5.39
N GLY A 57 -25.25 38.64 4.08
CA GLY A 57 -26.42 38.70 3.19
C GLY A 57 -26.66 40.01 2.41
N THR A 58 -26.41 39.97 1.10
CA THR A 58 -27.43 40.23 0.06
C THR A 58 -26.96 39.66 -1.28
N ALA A 59 -27.87 38.98 -1.97
CA ALA A 59 -27.66 38.37 -3.27
C ALA A 59 -27.99 39.32 -4.44
N GLN A 60 -27.40 38.99 -5.59
CA GLN A 60 -27.85 39.20 -6.98
C GLN A 60 -27.24 40.32 -7.86
N ALA A 61 -26.71 39.80 -8.99
CA ALA A 61 -26.92 40.19 -10.39
C ALA A 61 -26.13 41.37 -11.01
N ALA A 62 -25.43 41.05 -12.11
CA ALA A 62 -25.57 41.78 -13.38
C ALA A 62 -25.00 40.94 -14.54
N ALA A 63 -25.91 40.37 -15.34
CA ALA A 63 -25.68 40.09 -16.75
C ALA A 63 -25.82 41.40 -17.54
N THR A 64 -25.09 41.57 -18.64
CA THR A 64 -25.49 42.52 -19.69
C THR A 64 -25.08 41.98 -21.07
N GLN A 65 -26.09 41.56 -21.81
CA GLN A 65 -26.11 41.50 -23.27
C GLN A 65 -26.39 42.92 -23.80
N GLN A 66 -25.85 43.27 -24.97
CA GLN A 66 -26.49 44.27 -25.84
C GLN A 66 -26.49 43.83 -27.31
N GLU A 67 -27.70 43.79 -27.84
CA GLU A 67 -28.17 43.71 -29.23
C GLU A 67 -27.63 44.90 -30.06
N GLY A 68 -27.57 45.00 -31.39
CA GLY A 68 -28.09 44.25 -32.54
C GLY A 68 -28.16 45.22 -33.75
N LYS A 69 -27.97 44.76 -34.99
CA LYS A 69 -28.54 45.41 -36.20
C LYS A 69 -28.51 44.50 -37.43
N LYS A 70 -29.70 44.24 -37.98
CA LYS A 70 -29.92 43.54 -39.26
C LYS A 70 -29.62 44.47 -40.44
N SER A 71 -28.91 43.99 -41.46
CA SER A 71 -29.19 44.37 -42.85
C SER A 71 -28.99 43.15 -43.75
N LYS A 72 -29.98 42.92 -44.62
CA LYS A 72 -30.02 41.80 -45.57
C LYS A 72 -29.23 42.21 -46.81
N GLY A 73 -28.48 41.26 -47.38
CA GLY A 73 -28.27 41.26 -48.83
C GLY A 73 -26.85 41.25 -49.40
N VAL A 74 -25.83 40.73 -48.73
CA VAL A 74 -24.55 40.35 -49.41
C VAL A 74 -23.93 39.05 -48.85
N LEU A 75 -24.65 38.37 -47.95
CA LEU A 75 -24.10 37.31 -47.07
C LEU A 75 -23.68 36.02 -47.81
N LYS A 76 -24.22 35.73 -49.00
CA LYS A 76 -23.96 34.44 -49.68
C LYS A 76 -22.53 34.33 -50.25
N TYR A 77 -21.94 35.43 -50.72
CA TYR A 77 -20.57 35.38 -51.27
C TYR A 77 -19.49 35.47 -50.18
N PHE A 78 -19.76 36.18 -49.07
CA PHE A 78 -18.85 36.21 -47.92
C PHE A 78 -18.81 34.89 -47.15
N VAL A 79 -19.92 34.14 -47.06
CA VAL A 79 -19.93 32.82 -46.42
C VAL A 79 -19.11 31.80 -47.23
N CYS A 80 -19.21 31.80 -48.57
CA CYS A 80 -18.38 30.90 -49.38
C CYS A 80 -16.90 31.27 -49.37
N ALA A 81 -16.55 32.57 -49.41
CA ALA A 81 -15.17 33.03 -49.30
C ALA A 81 -14.59 32.78 -47.90
N ALA A 82 -15.39 32.96 -46.83
CA ALA A 82 -15.00 32.65 -45.46
C ALA A 82 -14.87 31.15 -45.22
N ILE A 83 -15.72 30.31 -45.81
CA ILE A 83 -15.60 28.85 -45.75
C ILE A 83 -14.38 28.39 -46.54
N ALA A 84 -14.11 28.93 -47.73
CA ALA A 84 -12.90 28.58 -48.49
C ALA A 84 -11.62 29.06 -47.78
N ALA A 85 -11.64 30.24 -47.16
CA ALA A 85 -10.55 30.73 -46.33
C ALA A 85 -10.41 29.90 -45.04
N PHE A 86 -11.50 29.45 -44.42
CA PHE A 86 -11.48 28.60 -43.23
C PHE A 86 -11.03 27.19 -43.56
N ILE A 87 -11.45 26.61 -44.68
CA ILE A 87 -10.92 25.33 -45.18
C ILE A 87 -9.45 25.50 -45.54
N GLY A 88 -9.06 26.60 -46.20
CA GLY A 88 -7.66 26.92 -46.47
C GLY A 88 -6.84 27.06 -45.18
N LEU A 89 -7.38 27.70 -44.14
CA LEU A 89 -6.73 27.90 -42.85
C LEU A 89 -6.69 26.60 -42.03
N VAL A 90 -7.71 25.75 -42.13
CA VAL A 90 -7.73 24.40 -41.57
C VAL A 90 -6.73 23.51 -42.30
N VAL A 91 -6.63 23.58 -43.64
CA VAL A 91 -5.67 22.81 -44.44
C VAL A 91 -4.24 23.28 -44.18
N VAL A 92 -4.01 24.60 -44.07
CA VAL A 92 -2.72 25.16 -43.64
C VAL A 92 -2.42 24.75 -42.20
N ARG A 93 -3.40 24.71 -41.29
CA ARG A 93 -3.21 24.18 -39.93
C ARG A 93 -2.92 22.68 -39.92
N THR A 94 -3.55 21.88 -40.78
CA THR A 94 -3.30 20.43 -40.84
C THR A 94 -2.03 20.07 -41.60
N LEU A 95 -1.53 20.93 -42.49
CA LEU A 95 -0.31 20.69 -43.26
C LEU A 95 0.94 21.41 -42.69
N PHE A 96 0.77 22.50 -41.92
CA PHE A 96 1.86 23.26 -41.27
C PHE A 96 1.82 23.26 -39.73
N PHE A 97 0.73 22.76 -39.10
CA PHE A 97 0.56 22.65 -37.64
C PHE A 97 0.13 21.22 -37.26
N THR A 98 0.86 20.22 -37.73
CA THR A 98 0.98 18.93 -37.03
C THR A 98 2.11 19.03 -36.01
N GLY A 99 1.97 19.95 -35.07
CA GLY A 99 2.53 19.72 -33.73
C GLY A 99 1.56 18.75 -33.07
N HIS A 100 1.99 17.51 -32.84
CA HIS A 100 1.27 16.64 -31.93
C HIS A 100 1.05 17.43 -30.62
N PRO A 101 -0.12 17.38 -29.97
CA PRO A 101 -0.16 17.74 -28.57
C PRO A 101 0.87 16.85 -27.90
N ASP A 102 1.98 17.45 -27.47
CA ASP A 102 3.08 16.74 -26.85
C ASP A 102 2.47 15.89 -25.73
N GLU A 103 2.53 14.56 -25.89
CA GLU A 103 2.74 13.72 -24.72
C GLU A 103 3.91 14.36 -23.98
N PRO A 104 3.83 14.57 -22.66
CA PRO A 104 4.90 15.23 -21.93
C PRO A 104 6.18 14.41 -22.12
N THR A 105 6.99 14.83 -23.08
CA THR A 105 8.33 14.30 -23.29
C THR A 105 9.10 14.61 -22.03
N ALA A 106 9.88 13.62 -21.57
CA ALA A 106 10.61 13.63 -20.31
C ALA A 106 11.72 14.70 -20.20
N ALA A 107 11.62 15.81 -20.93
CA ALA A 107 12.68 16.79 -21.16
C ALA A 107 12.57 18.10 -20.33
N ASP A 108 11.51 18.35 -19.57
CA ASP A 108 11.42 19.58 -18.74
C ASP A 108 11.99 19.42 -17.33
N VAL A 109 12.72 18.33 -17.07
CA VAL A 109 13.58 18.25 -15.90
C VAL A 109 14.99 18.69 -16.33
N GLU A 110 15.26 19.98 -16.24
CA GLU A 110 16.65 20.42 -16.16
C GLU A 110 17.18 20.09 -14.75
N VAL A 111 17.92 18.99 -14.64
CA VAL A 111 18.82 18.77 -13.49
C VAL A 111 19.94 19.80 -13.65
N THR A 112 19.88 20.91 -12.91
CA THR A 112 20.96 21.89 -12.96
C THR A 112 22.20 21.26 -12.33
N ASP A 113 23.18 20.96 -13.17
CA ASP A 113 24.52 20.45 -12.83
C ASP A 113 25.06 21.17 -11.57
N ILE A 114 25.28 20.40 -10.50
CA ILE A 114 25.66 20.95 -9.20
C ILE A 114 27.16 20.78 -9.02
N ASP A 115 27.86 21.91 -8.85
CA ASP A 115 29.16 22.03 -8.18
C ASP A 115 29.00 21.67 -6.67
N ALA A 116 28.48 20.46 -6.39
CA ALA A 116 27.83 20.07 -5.13
C ALA A 116 28.79 20.09 -3.96
N GLY A 117 30.07 19.76 -4.23
CA GLY A 117 31.12 19.83 -3.22
C GLY A 117 31.23 21.22 -2.60
N ARG A 118 31.23 22.27 -3.42
CA ARG A 118 31.38 23.65 -2.95
C ARG A 118 30.22 24.09 -2.05
N TYR A 119 28.99 23.79 -2.43
CA TYR A 119 27.81 24.22 -1.66
C TYR A 119 27.59 23.39 -0.40
N ASN A 120 27.98 22.11 -0.41
CA ASN A 120 27.99 21.28 0.79
C ASN A 120 28.93 21.86 1.85
N ASP A 121 30.11 22.35 1.47
CA ASP A 121 31.04 22.98 2.41
C ASP A 121 30.47 24.26 3.02
N VAL A 122 29.87 25.14 2.19
CA VAL A 122 29.22 26.37 2.66
C VAL A 122 28.11 26.05 3.66
N PHE A 123 27.27 25.07 3.34
CA PHE A 123 26.15 24.66 4.19
C PHE A 123 26.61 24.03 5.51
N ASN A 124 27.59 23.12 5.46
CA ASN A 124 28.20 22.53 6.65
C ASN A 124 28.83 23.58 7.56
N ASN A 125 29.57 24.54 6.98
CA ASN A 125 30.18 25.62 7.74
C ASN A 125 29.12 26.52 8.41
N ALA A 126 28.01 26.80 7.74
CA ALA A 126 26.91 27.56 8.33
C ALA A 126 26.25 26.82 9.50
N LEU A 127 26.05 25.50 9.39
CA LEU A 127 25.54 24.67 10.49
C LEU A 127 26.47 24.71 11.71
N ILE A 128 27.79 24.57 11.48
CA ILE A 128 28.81 24.64 12.53
C ILE A 128 28.82 26.03 13.19
N LYS A 129 28.86 27.11 12.39
CA LYS A 129 28.85 28.51 12.89
C LYS A 129 27.66 28.78 13.81
N ASN A 130 26.52 28.14 13.55
CA ASN A 130 25.28 28.32 14.31
C ASN A 130 25.05 27.26 15.41
N ASN A 131 26.01 26.35 15.67
CA ASN A 131 25.86 25.23 16.61
C ASN A 131 24.63 24.34 16.32
N LEU A 132 24.29 24.18 15.04
CA LEU A 132 23.14 23.38 14.57
C LEU A 132 23.54 22.00 14.07
N LYS A 133 24.85 21.72 14.00
CA LYS A 133 25.38 20.39 13.71
C LYS A 133 25.33 19.57 15.00
N ASN A 134 24.53 18.51 15.01
CA ASN A 134 24.49 17.59 16.13
C ASN A 134 25.69 16.63 16.07
N ASP A 135 26.06 16.08 17.22
CA ASP A 135 27.05 15.01 17.29
C ASP A 135 26.59 13.83 16.41
N GLY A 136 27.38 13.55 15.36
CA GLY A 136 27.11 12.44 14.46
C GLY A 136 26.33 12.75 13.18
N ASP A 137 25.98 14.01 12.89
CA ASP A 137 25.43 14.39 11.57
C ASP A 137 26.48 14.04 10.49
N LYS A 138 26.24 12.95 9.75
CA LYS A 138 27.30 12.34 8.92
C LYS A 138 27.58 13.16 7.67
N ILE A 139 26.56 13.67 6.98
CA ILE A 139 26.73 14.43 5.73
C ILE A 139 25.54 15.38 5.57
N ALA A 140 25.82 16.63 5.21
CA ALA A 140 24.82 17.58 4.76
C ALA A 140 24.95 17.76 3.25
N TYR A 141 23.84 17.57 2.55
CA TYR A 141 23.77 17.81 1.11
C TYR A 141 22.98 19.08 0.87
N ALA A 142 23.54 19.98 0.07
CA ALA A 142 22.97 21.28 -0.23
C ALA A 142 22.83 21.46 -1.74
N CYS A 143 21.65 21.88 -2.16
CA CYS A 143 21.37 22.25 -3.53
C CYS A 143 21.28 23.78 -3.63
N PRO A 144 22.02 24.40 -4.57
CA PRO A 144 21.90 25.81 -4.84
C PRO A 144 20.56 26.11 -5.52
N VAL A 145 19.93 27.21 -5.10
CA VAL A 145 18.70 27.71 -5.71
C VAL A 145 19.03 29.07 -6.31
N LYS A 146 18.91 29.16 -7.64
CA LYS A 146 19.12 30.42 -8.37
C LYS A 146 17.92 31.33 -8.21
N ASN A 147 18.17 32.61 -8.03
CA ASN A 147 17.16 33.65 -8.10
C ASN A 147 16.66 33.78 -9.54
N VAL A 148 15.34 33.79 -9.72
CA VAL A 148 14.71 33.84 -11.06
C VAL A 148 15.00 35.16 -11.79
N THR A 149 15.23 36.25 -11.05
CA THR A 149 15.46 37.59 -11.62
C THR A 149 16.94 37.84 -11.92
N THR A 150 17.83 37.48 -10.99
CA THR A 150 19.27 37.78 -11.13
C THR A 150 20.08 36.63 -11.73
N GLY A 151 19.56 35.40 -11.68
CA GLY A 151 20.29 34.18 -12.07
C GLY A 151 21.38 33.75 -11.08
N GLU A 152 21.65 34.55 -10.05
CA GLU A 152 22.65 34.27 -9.01
C GLU A 152 22.08 33.34 -7.94
N VAL A 153 22.95 32.60 -7.25
CA VAL A 153 22.56 31.74 -6.13
C VAL A 153 22.42 32.60 -4.88
N ASP A 154 21.18 32.84 -4.46
CA ASP A 154 20.83 33.59 -3.25
C ASP A 154 20.32 32.70 -2.12
N LYS A 155 20.04 31.42 -2.41
CA LYS A 155 19.53 30.44 -1.46
C LYS A 155 20.23 29.10 -1.63
N LEU A 156 20.48 28.41 -0.52
CA LEU A 156 20.81 26.99 -0.49
C LEU A 156 19.72 26.27 0.28
N ILE A 157 19.27 25.12 -0.22
CA ILE A 157 18.44 24.22 0.56
C ILE A 157 19.21 22.95 0.76
N GLY A 158 19.31 22.54 2.03
CA GLY A 158 20.04 21.34 2.37
C GLY A 158 19.33 20.50 3.40
N VAL A 159 19.77 19.26 3.44
CA VAL A 159 19.23 18.20 4.28
C VAL A 159 20.37 17.58 5.07
N THR A 160 20.15 17.42 6.37
CA THR A 160 21.05 16.68 7.26
C THR A 160 20.32 15.46 7.80
N TYR A 161 21.08 14.44 8.17
CA TYR A 161 20.53 13.22 8.73
C TYR A 161 21.37 12.70 9.88
N LEU A 162 20.68 12.11 10.85
CA LEU A 162 21.27 11.38 11.96
C LEU A 162 20.65 9.99 12.00
N SER A 163 21.47 8.97 12.23
CA SER A 163 21.01 7.62 12.48
C SER A 163 21.89 6.96 13.54
N ASP A 164 21.28 6.54 14.63
CA ASP A 164 21.85 5.72 15.68
C ASP A 164 20.94 4.52 16.00
N ALA A 165 21.34 3.68 16.96
CA ALA A 165 20.61 2.46 17.30
C ALA A 165 19.19 2.68 17.86
N SER A 166 18.85 3.90 18.27
CA SER A 166 17.58 4.26 18.94
C SER A 166 16.83 5.40 18.24
N HIS A 167 17.51 6.21 17.42
CA HIS A 167 16.95 7.40 16.78
C HIS A 167 17.47 7.55 15.36
N SER A 168 16.55 7.64 14.40
CA SER A 168 16.84 8.14 13.07
C SER A 168 15.97 9.36 12.80
N PHE A 169 16.55 10.41 12.25
CA PHE A 169 15.80 11.58 11.80
C PHE A 169 16.56 12.33 10.72
N TYR A 170 15.83 13.14 9.96
CA TYR A 170 16.42 14.13 9.06
C TYR A 170 15.89 15.52 9.34
N LYS A 171 16.70 16.53 9.01
CA LYS A 171 16.36 17.95 9.12
C LYS A 171 16.58 18.62 7.77
N ILE A 172 15.69 19.56 7.43
CA ILE A 172 15.81 20.37 6.22
C ILE A 172 16.01 21.81 6.63
N PHE A 173 17.06 22.44 6.12
CA PHE A 173 17.37 23.85 6.35
C PHE A 173 17.36 24.64 5.04
N THR A 174 17.00 25.91 5.13
CA THR A 174 17.26 26.90 4.08
C THR A 174 18.31 27.88 4.58
N LEU A 175 19.33 28.13 3.77
CA LEU A 175 20.24 29.26 3.93
C LEU A 175 19.84 30.32 2.92
N THR A 176 19.73 31.57 3.36
CA THR A 176 19.47 32.73 2.50
C THR A 176 20.65 33.68 2.59
N LEU A 177 21.17 34.10 1.45
CA LEU A 177 22.28 35.04 1.39
C LEU A 177 21.75 36.44 1.72
N ASN A 178 22.31 37.07 2.75
CA ASN A 178 21.98 38.40 3.19
C ASN A 178 23.27 39.25 3.22
N GLY A 179 23.52 39.95 2.10
CA GLY A 179 24.80 40.61 1.87
C GLY A 179 25.93 39.59 1.67
N GLN A 180 26.81 39.45 2.66
CA GLN A 180 27.92 38.48 2.65
C GLN A 180 27.73 37.32 3.63
N GLU A 181 26.65 37.32 4.41
CA GLU A 181 26.39 36.28 5.40
C GLU A 181 25.23 35.38 4.97
N TRP A 182 25.27 34.13 5.41
CA TRP A 182 24.20 33.15 5.19
C TRP A 182 23.34 33.04 6.44
N ASP A 183 22.09 33.49 6.34
CA ASP A 183 21.08 33.33 7.37
C ASP A 183 20.46 31.93 7.28
N ILE A 184 20.52 31.16 8.37
CA ILE A 184 20.02 29.78 8.42
C ILE A 184 18.65 29.67 9.08
N LYS A 185 17.76 28.88 8.47
CA LYS A 185 16.45 28.54 9.00
C LYS A 185 16.22 27.04 8.96
N LEU A 186 15.85 26.45 10.09
CA LEU A 186 15.29 25.09 10.15
C LEU A 186 13.85 25.11 9.63
N ASN A 187 13.55 24.35 8.58
CA ASN A 187 12.21 24.27 8.01
C ASN A 187 11.44 23.04 8.48
N ASN A 188 12.12 21.90 8.59
CA ASN A 188 11.49 20.64 8.93
C ASN A 188 12.45 19.75 9.70
N GLN A 189 11.91 18.95 10.62
CA GLN A 189 12.60 17.87 11.31
C GLN A 189 11.63 16.69 11.40
N LYS A 190 12.04 15.54 10.88
CA LYS A 190 11.20 14.34 10.84
C LYS A 190 11.91 13.15 11.46
N TYR A 191 11.26 12.56 12.44
CA TYR A 191 11.71 11.34 13.10
C TYR A 191 11.27 10.10 12.31
N VAL A 192 12.14 9.10 12.31
CA VAL A 192 11.99 7.82 11.62
C VAL A 192 12.30 6.72 12.65
N ASP A 193 11.25 6.17 13.26
CA ASP A 193 11.38 5.25 14.39
C ASP A 193 11.80 3.83 13.96
N GLY A 194 12.81 3.25 14.62
CA GLY A 194 13.11 1.82 14.53
C GLY A 194 13.86 1.36 13.26
N TYR A 195 14.37 2.28 12.44
CA TYR A 195 15.12 1.96 11.23
C TYR A 195 16.48 2.65 11.22
N ASN A 196 17.50 1.97 10.66
CA ASN A 196 18.70 2.66 10.22
C ASN A 196 18.36 3.47 8.95
N LEU A 197 18.68 4.76 8.98
CA LEU A 197 18.41 5.68 7.89
C LEU A 197 19.64 5.79 6.98
N ILE A 198 19.49 5.36 5.75
CA ILE A 198 20.50 5.47 4.69
C ILE A 198 20.09 6.62 3.79
N PHE A 199 20.83 7.72 3.89
CA PHE A 199 20.60 8.92 3.08
C PHE A 199 21.71 9.13 2.03
N ASP A 200 22.91 8.63 2.29
CA ASP A 200 24.07 8.87 1.44
C ASP A 200 23.80 8.41 -0.01
N PRO A 201 23.91 9.32 -1.01
CA PRO A 201 23.62 9.01 -2.41
C PRO A 201 24.49 7.89 -2.96
N LYS A 202 25.73 7.74 -2.48
CA LYS A 202 26.58 6.60 -2.87
C LYS A 202 26.01 5.28 -2.37
N SER A 203 25.59 5.24 -1.10
CA SER A 203 24.92 4.07 -0.50
C SER A 203 23.59 3.75 -1.19
N LEU A 204 22.83 4.77 -1.59
CA LEU A 204 21.60 4.64 -2.37
C LEU A 204 21.86 4.29 -3.85
N ARG A 205 23.12 4.37 -4.31
CA ARG A 205 23.52 4.23 -5.71
C ARG A 205 22.73 5.19 -6.62
N ALA A 206 22.67 6.45 -6.21
CA ALA A 206 21.99 7.52 -6.92
C ALA A 206 22.95 8.70 -7.10
N GLU A 207 23.29 9.04 -8.35
CA GLU A 207 24.25 10.12 -8.64
C GLU A 207 23.62 11.52 -8.61
N GLU A 208 22.32 11.63 -8.87
CA GLU A 208 21.59 12.91 -8.99
C GLU A 208 20.71 13.23 -7.76
N ILE A 209 21.05 12.72 -6.59
CA ILE A 209 20.26 12.92 -5.36
C ILE A 209 21.16 13.52 -4.26
N PRO A 210 20.72 14.57 -3.54
CA PRO A 210 19.53 15.37 -3.78
C PRO A 210 19.69 16.34 -4.97
N ALA A 211 18.57 16.79 -5.53
CA ALA A 211 18.53 17.73 -6.65
C ALA A 211 17.45 18.78 -6.49
N VAL A 212 17.62 19.93 -7.15
CA VAL A 212 16.53 20.91 -7.34
C VAL A 212 15.84 20.57 -8.65
N VAL A 213 14.51 20.57 -8.62
CA VAL A 213 13.68 20.23 -9.77
C VAL A 213 12.60 21.28 -9.94
N ASP A 214 12.32 21.67 -11.17
CA ASP A 214 11.14 22.49 -11.49
C ASP A 214 10.01 21.59 -11.97
N ILE A 215 8.83 21.76 -11.40
CA ILE A 215 7.61 21.07 -11.83
C ILE A 215 6.50 22.12 -11.90
N GLN A 216 6.04 22.41 -13.12
CA GLN A 216 4.98 23.39 -13.39
C GLN A 216 5.28 24.81 -12.85
N GLY A 217 6.54 25.26 -12.96
CA GLY A 217 6.96 26.59 -12.51
C GLY A 217 7.13 26.71 -10.99
N LYS A 218 7.18 25.58 -10.29
CA LYS A 218 7.48 25.50 -8.86
C LYS A 218 8.73 24.67 -8.64
N ARG A 219 9.60 25.15 -7.76
CA ARG A 219 10.86 24.50 -7.46
C ARG A 219 10.74 23.62 -6.22
N TYR A 220 11.25 22.40 -6.35
CA TYR A 220 11.25 21.40 -5.30
C TYR A 220 12.68 20.92 -5.07
N MET A 221 13.01 20.66 -3.81
CA MET A 221 14.15 19.82 -3.48
C MET A 221 13.67 18.37 -3.51
N PHE A 222 14.23 17.59 -4.42
CA PHE A 222 14.10 16.15 -4.50
C PHE A 222 15.17 15.49 -3.63
N PHE A 223 14.75 14.57 -2.77
CA PHE A 223 15.69 13.67 -2.10
C PHE A 223 15.04 12.32 -1.81
N ALA A 224 15.88 11.34 -1.48
CA ALA A 224 15.43 10.01 -1.10
C ALA A 224 16.23 9.47 0.07
N TYR A 225 15.64 8.53 0.81
CA TYR A 225 16.32 7.81 1.88
C TYR A 225 15.76 6.39 2.01
N ALA A 226 16.62 5.44 2.40
CA ALA A 226 16.21 4.09 2.74
C ALA A 226 16.11 3.92 4.27
N CYS A 227 15.12 3.16 4.70
CA CYS A 227 14.89 2.72 6.06
C CYS A 227 15.07 1.21 6.08
N VAL A 228 16.13 0.75 6.73
CA VAL A 228 16.47 -0.67 6.84
C VAL A 228 16.44 -1.08 8.32
N PRO A 229 15.47 -1.93 8.74
CA PRO A 229 15.36 -2.38 10.11
C PRO A 229 16.44 -3.41 10.41
N SER A 230 16.74 -3.58 11.70
CA SER A 230 17.80 -4.46 12.17
C SER A 230 17.50 -5.96 12.00
N ASN A 231 16.24 -6.34 11.70
CA ASN A 231 15.80 -7.73 11.52
C ASN A 231 15.74 -8.18 10.03
N GLU A 232 16.44 -7.46 9.15
CA GLU A 232 16.95 -7.86 7.81
C GLU A 232 15.99 -8.35 6.71
N GLU A 233 14.72 -8.63 6.97
CA GLU A 233 13.85 -9.24 5.93
C GLU A 233 13.07 -8.22 5.07
N SER A 234 12.85 -7.00 5.54
CA SER A 234 12.10 -5.99 4.78
C SER A 234 12.67 -4.61 4.96
N GLY A 235 12.41 -3.72 4.01
CA GLY A 235 12.87 -2.33 4.08
C GLY A 235 11.94 -1.40 3.32
N LYS A 236 12.26 -0.11 3.39
CA LYS A 236 11.51 0.93 2.69
C LYS A 236 12.45 1.95 2.08
N ILE A 237 12.22 2.36 0.85
CA ILE A 237 12.82 3.56 0.26
C ILE A 237 11.74 4.62 0.15
N THR A 238 12.01 5.82 0.62
CA THR A 238 11.08 6.94 0.57
C THR A 238 11.69 8.02 -0.32
N THR A 239 10.91 8.50 -1.29
CA THR A 239 11.25 9.66 -2.11
C THR A 239 10.40 10.84 -1.68
N VAL A 240 10.99 12.05 -1.65
CA VAL A 240 10.37 13.24 -1.05
C VAL A 240 10.55 14.45 -1.96
N TYR A 241 9.46 15.23 -2.08
CA TYR A 241 9.52 16.60 -2.56
C TYR A 241 9.28 17.59 -1.42
N PHE A 242 10.27 18.44 -1.21
CA PHE A 242 10.19 19.61 -0.35
C PHE A 242 9.99 20.87 -1.20
N ASP A 243 8.90 21.59 -0.98
CA ASP A 243 8.60 22.85 -1.67
C ASP A 243 9.54 23.94 -1.15
N ILE A 244 10.40 24.43 -2.05
CA ILE A 244 11.47 25.38 -1.74
C ILE A 244 10.91 26.74 -1.35
N ASP A 245 9.86 27.18 -2.06
CA ASP A 245 9.30 28.51 -1.89
C ASP A 245 8.29 28.55 -0.74
N ALA A 246 7.52 27.48 -0.54
CA ALA A 246 6.63 27.33 0.61
C ALA A 246 7.33 26.82 1.88
N GLN A 247 8.59 26.39 1.78
CA GLN A 247 9.42 25.87 2.87
C GLN A 247 8.77 24.75 3.66
N LYS A 248 8.13 23.80 2.97
CA LYS A 248 7.45 22.68 3.60
C LYS A 248 7.55 21.41 2.77
N GLU A 249 7.58 20.27 3.44
CA GLU A 249 7.39 18.98 2.78
C GLU A 249 5.96 18.93 2.23
N ILE A 250 5.82 18.71 0.93
CA ILE A 250 4.49 18.67 0.29
C ILE A 250 4.08 17.27 -0.12
N ARG A 251 5.05 16.39 -0.39
CA ARG A 251 4.76 15.05 -0.87
C ARG A 251 5.89 14.06 -0.60
N GLN A 252 5.51 12.83 -0.33
CA GLN A 252 6.40 11.68 -0.21
C GLN A 252 5.75 10.45 -0.84
N VAL A 253 6.56 9.54 -1.38
CA VAL A 253 6.12 8.22 -1.84
C VAL A 253 7.01 7.16 -1.22
N ASP A 254 6.37 6.13 -0.68
CA ASP A 254 7.02 5.04 0.03
C ASP A 254 7.03 3.77 -0.83
N PHE A 255 8.21 3.18 -0.99
CA PHE A 255 8.46 1.92 -1.69
C PHE A 255 8.83 0.86 -0.68
N TYR A 256 7.95 -0.13 -0.49
CA TYR A 256 8.16 -1.24 0.43
C TYR A 256 8.65 -2.47 -0.33
N GLY A 257 9.59 -3.18 0.28
CA GLY A 257 10.16 -4.36 -0.34
C GLY A 257 10.91 -5.27 0.60
N THR A 258 11.40 -6.35 0.04
CA THR A 258 12.25 -7.33 0.69
C THR A 258 13.71 -7.00 0.37
N LEU A 259 14.58 -7.08 1.37
CA LEU A 259 16.01 -6.89 1.17
C LEU A 259 16.62 -8.18 0.64
N MET A 260 17.39 -8.08 -0.44
CA MET A 260 18.08 -9.24 -1.03
C MET A 260 19.39 -8.80 -1.66
N ARG A 261 20.26 -9.77 -1.99
CA ARG A 261 21.48 -9.50 -2.76
C ARG A 261 21.22 -9.75 -4.24
N ASP A 262 21.65 -8.83 -5.08
CA ASP A 262 21.66 -9.01 -6.53
C ASP A 262 22.78 -9.98 -6.97
N MET A 263 22.88 -10.23 -8.27
CA MET A 263 23.88 -11.16 -8.83
C MET A 263 25.33 -10.71 -8.56
N ASP A 264 25.55 -9.41 -8.36
CA ASP A 264 26.86 -8.83 -8.04
C ASP A 264 27.13 -8.81 -6.52
N GLY A 265 26.21 -9.36 -5.72
CA GLY A 265 26.31 -9.42 -4.26
C GLY A 265 25.96 -8.11 -3.56
N GLN A 266 25.42 -7.12 -4.27
CA GLN A 266 25.04 -5.83 -3.70
C GLN A 266 23.63 -5.91 -3.08
N MET A 267 23.43 -5.21 -1.97
CA MET A 267 22.12 -5.17 -1.31
C MET A 267 21.14 -4.30 -2.11
N ILE A 268 20.05 -4.91 -2.58
CA ILE A 268 18.91 -4.26 -3.22
C ILE A 268 17.65 -4.42 -2.37
N LEU A 269 16.74 -3.47 -2.49
CA LEU A 269 15.37 -3.56 -2.02
C LEU A 269 14.48 -3.98 -3.21
N LYS A 270 14.06 -5.25 -3.26
CA LYS A 270 13.09 -5.74 -4.24
C LYS A 270 11.70 -5.27 -3.82
N CYS A 271 11.12 -4.33 -4.56
CA CYS A 271 9.78 -3.85 -4.28
C CYS A 271 8.74 -4.95 -4.47
N ASN A 272 7.81 -5.07 -3.51
CA ASN A 272 6.69 -6.00 -3.63
C ASN A 272 5.60 -5.45 -4.56
N SER A 273 5.52 -4.13 -4.67
CA SER A 273 4.62 -3.43 -5.58
C SER A 273 5.14 -2.04 -5.88
N VAL A 274 4.75 -1.48 -7.02
CA VAL A 274 5.00 -0.08 -7.36
C VAL A 274 3.77 0.73 -6.93
N PRO A 275 3.92 1.76 -6.08
CA PRO A 275 2.80 2.64 -5.72
C PRO A 275 2.16 3.27 -6.96
N VAL A 276 0.83 3.39 -6.97
CA VAL A 276 0.10 4.09 -8.04
C VAL A 276 0.02 5.58 -7.66
N GLY A 277 0.54 6.44 -8.52
CA GLY A 277 0.50 7.88 -8.29
C GLY A 277 -0.89 8.47 -8.54
N THR A 278 -1.33 9.36 -7.64
CA THR A 278 -2.64 10.03 -7.71
C THR A 278 -2.59 11.42 -8.34
N GLY A 279 -1.39 11.88 -8.72
CA GLY A 279 -1.17 13.20 -9.32
C GLY A 279 0.24 13.35 -9.88
N ILE A 280 0.52 14.51 -10.48
CA ILE A 280 1.76 14.79 -11.21
C ILE A 280 3.00 14.58 -10.33
N LEU A 281 2.96 15.08 -9.09
CA LEU A 281 4.09 14.95 -8.15
C LEU A 281 4.35 13.49 -7.77
N ASP A 282 3.31 12.68 -7.59
CA ASP A 282 3.49 11.25 -7.27
C ASP A 282 4.14 10.53 -8.44
N ASN A 283 3.63 10.78 -9.66
CA ASN A 283 4.13 10.15 -10.87
C ASN A 283 5.60 10.51 -11.11
N GLU A 284 5.99 11.77 -10.89
CA GLU A 284 7.38 12.20 -10.99
C GLU A 284 8.27 11.61 -9.88
N LEU A 285 7.78 11.52 -8.63
CA LEU A 285 8.49 10.81 -7.56
C LEU A 285 8.71 9.34 -7.90
N ILE A 286 7.70 8.66 -8.45
CA ILE A 286 7.77 7.26 -8.86
C ILE A 286 8.74 7.06 -10.02
N LYS A 287 8.69 7.95 -11.02
CA LYS A 287 9.60 7.92 -12.16
C LYS A 287 11.04 8.08 -11.73
N ARG A 288 11.34 9.04 -10.85
CA ARG A 288 12.69 9.28 -10.32
C ARG A 288 13.17 8.18 -9.38
N ALA A 289 12.27 7.53 -8.65
CA ALA A 289 12.66 6.42 -7.77
C ALA A 289 13.41 5.32 -8.54
N ARG A 290 13.13 5.14 -9.85
CA ARG A 290 13.81 4.18 -10.73
C ARG A 290 15.31 4.45 -10.92
N SER A 291 15.81 5.67 -10.66
CA SER A 291 17.24 5.96 -10.73
C SER A 291 18.00 5.63 -9.45
N ILE A 292 17.30 5.18 -8.40
CA ILE A 292 17.91 4.77 -7.13
C ILE A 292 18.38 3.33 -7.28
N GLY A 293 19.69 3.09 -7.42
CA GLY A 293 20.20 1.74 -7.64
C GLY A 293 19.94 0.76 -6.48
N MET A 294 19.76 1.26 -5.24
CA MET A 294 19.30 0.42 -4.12
C MET A 294 17.86 -0.08 -4.29
N LEU A 295 17.04 0.56 -5.12
CA LEU A 295 15.65 0.23 -5.34
C LEU A 295 15.49 -0.59 -6.62
N HIS A 296 15.03 -1.83 -6.51
CA HIS A 296 14.58 -2.59 -7.67
C HIS A 296 13.08 -2.38 -7.87
N VAL A 297 12.74 -1.61 -8.92
CA VAL A 297 11.37 -1.38 -9.36
C VAL A 297 11.07 -2.40 -10.46
N PRO A 298 10.19 -3.40 -10.22
CA PRO A 298 9.90 -4.42 -11.20
C PRO A 298 9.22 -3.81 -12.44
N THR A 299 9.60 -4.29 -13.60
CA THR A 299 9.03 -3.89 -14.89
C THR A 299 7.65 -4.52 -15.12
N GLU A 300 6.85 -3.95 -16.03
CA GLU A 300 5.56 -4.53 -16.40
C GLU A 300 5.69 -5.96 -16.96
N GLU A 301 6.78 -6.22 -17.70
CA GLU A 301 7.07 -7.55 -18.23
C GLU A 301 7.44 -8.54 -17.12
N GLU A 302 8.26 -8.15 -16.15
CA GLU A 302 8.58 -8.98 -14.98
C GLU A 302 7.34 -9.31 -14.17
N LEU A 303 6.49 -8.32 -13.88
CA LEU A 303 5.24 -8.52 -13.16
C LEU A 303 4.28 -9.44 -13.92
N ALA A 304 4.18 -9.29 -15.25
CA ALA A 304 3.34 -10.14 -16.08
C ALA A 304 3.84 -11.60 -16.08
N ARG A 305 5.16 -11.81 -16.13
CA ARG A 305 5.76 -13.15 -16.06
C ARG A 305 5.56 -13.80 -14.70
N GLU A 306 5.83 -13.08 -13.61
CA GLU A 306 5.61 -13.58 -12.24
C GLU A 306 4.12 -13.94 -12.03
N LYS A 307 3.20 -13.09 -12.50
CA LYS A 307 1.77 -13.36 -12.41
C LYS A 307 1.35 -14.58 -13.24
N ALA A 308 1.84 -14.73 -14.47
CA ALA A 308 1.53 -15.87 -15.32
C ALA A 308 2.09 -17.19 -14.74
N GLU A 309 3.27 -17.15 -14.13
CA GLU A 309 3.83 -18.30 -13.42
C GLU A 309 2.98 -18.66 -12.20
N GLN A 310 2.56 -17.67 -11.41
CA GLN A 310 1.69 -17.89 -10.27
C GLN A 310 0.33 -18.50 -10.68
N GLU A 311 -0.29 -17.96 -11.73
CA GLU A 311 -1.54 -18.50 -12.29
C GLU A 311 -1.36 -19.95 -12.79
N ARG A 312 -0.21 -20.29 -13.38
CA ARG A 312 0.10 -21.67 -13.80
C ARG A 312 0.26 -22.60 -12.60
N LEU A 313 0.99 -22.19 -11.57
CA LEU A 313 1.17 -22.99 -10.35
C LEU A 313 -0.16 -23.19 -9.61
N GLU A 314 -1.01 -22.16 -9.57
CA GLU A 314 -2.36 -22.25 -9.00
C GLU A 314 -3.25 -23.20 -9.82
N ALA A 315 -3.16 -23.18 -11.16
CA ALA A 315 -3.87 -24.10 -12.03
C ALA A 315 -3.39 -25.55 -11.88
N GLU A 316 -2.07 -25.79 -11.82
CA GLU A 316 -1.49 -27.12 -11.58
C GLU A 316 -1.92 -27.66 -10.22
N LYS A 317 -1.89 -26.82 -9.18
CA LYS A 317 -2.39 -27.20 -7.85
C LYS A 317 -3.89 -27.52 -7.88
N ALA A 318 -4.70 -26.74 -8.58
CA ALA A 318 -6.13 -27.01 -8.73
C ALA A 318 -6.41 -28.31 -9.49
N GLU A 319 -5.60 -28.65 -10.50
CA GLU A 319 -5.68 -29.94 -11.21
C GLU A 319 -5.34 -31.11 -10.28
N GLN A 320 -4.24 -31.02 -9.52
CA GLN A 320 -3.87 -32.02 -8.53
C GLN A 320 -4.95 -32.20 -7.45
N GLU A 321 -5.53 -31.11 -6.96
CA GLU A 321 -6.65 -31.15 -6.01
C GLU A 321 -7.90 -31.79 -6.62
N ALA A 322 -8.19 -31.53 -7.90
CA ALA A 322 -9.32 -32.14 -8.61
C ALA A 322 -9.10 -33.63 -8.88
N GLU A 323 -7.89 -34.05 -9.25
CA GLU A 323 -7.53 -35.46 -9.42
C GLU A 323 -7.65 -36.21 -8.08
N LEU A 324 -7.14 -35.62 -6.99
CA LEU A 324 -7.29 -36.18 -5.65
C LEU A 324 -8.77 -36.30 -5.26
N ALA A 325 -9.59 -35.29 -5.54
CA ALA A 325 -11.02 -35.33 -5.26
C ALA A 325 -11.74 -36.41 -6.10
N ALA A 326 -11.36 -36.59 -7.36
CA ALA A 326 -11.91 -37.63 -8.24
C ALA A 326 -11.52 -39.04 -7.77
N GLN A 327 -10.26 -39.24 -7.36
CA GLN A 327 -9.78 -40.47 -6.75
C GLN A 327 -10.60 -40.81 -5.48
N GLN A 328 -10.79 -39.83 -4.61
CA GLN A 328 -11.60 -39.99 -3.40
C GLN A 328 -13.06 -40.36 -3.71
N ALA A 329 -13.67 -39.73 -4.72
CA ALA A 329 -15.03 -40.06 -5.15
C ALA A 329 -15.15 -41.46 -5.77
N ALA A 330 -14.15 -41.89 -6.55
CA ALA A 330 -14.11 -43.24 -7.13
C ALA A 330 -13.95 -44.32 -6.06
N ASP A 331 -13.10 -44.10 -5.06
CA ASP A 331 -12.95 -44.98 -3.91
C ASP A 331 -14.26 -45.05 -3.09
N GLU A 332 -15.01 -43.95 -2.98
CA GLU A 332 -16.32 -43.93 -2.34
C GLU A 332 -17.39 -44.73 -3.12
N GLN A 333 -17.41 -44.64 -4.45
CA GLN A 333 -18.32 -45.45 -5.29
C GLN A 333 -17.98 -46.95 -5.25
N ARG A 334 -16.70 -47.30 -5.29
CA ARG A 334 -16.23 -48.68 -5.17
C ARG A 334 -16.54 -49.28 -3.79
N PHE A 335 -16.58 -48.43 -2.78
CA PHE A 335 -17.05 -48.79 -1.46
C PHE A 335 -18.57 -49.05 -1.43
N GLU A 336 -19.39 -48.30 -2.16
CA GLU A 336 -20.84 -48.54 -2.25
C GLU A 336 -21.20 -49.88 -2.92
N SER A 337 -20.35 -50.41 -3.81
CA SER A 337 -20.57 -51.68 -4.52
C SER A 337 -20.16 -52.94 -3.76
N GLY A 338 -19.60 -52.81 -2.55
CA GLY A 338 -19.21 -53.94 -1.69
C GLY A 338 -17.85 -54.58 -2.02
N GLU A 339 -17.08 -54.00 -2.93
CA GLU A 339 -15.73 -54.47 -3.27
C GLU A 339 -14.72 -54.06 -2.17
N GLU A 340 -13.63 -54.82 -2.02
CA GLU A 340 -12.58 -54.52 -1.05
C GLU A 340 -11.65 -53.41 -1.59
N VAL A 341 -11.68 -52.24 -0.94
CA VAL A 341 -10.90 -51.05 -1.33
C VAL A 341 -9.74 -50.87 -0.37
N LYS A 342 -8.53 -50.65 -0.90
CA LYS A 342 -7.35 -50.31 -0.10
C LYS A 342 -7.33 -48.81 0.16
N VAL A 343 -7.22 -48.42 1.42
CA VAL A 343 -7.28 -47.02 1.85
C VAL A 343 -5.90 -46.57 2.31
N GLU A 344 -5.43 -45.44 1.79
CA GLU A 344 -4.21 -44.81 2.28
C GLU A 344 -4.45 -44.27 3.69
N ALA A 345 -3.98 -45.01 4.71
CA ALA A 345 -4.02 -44.49 6.07
C ALA A 345 -2.90 -43.45 6.27
N GLN A 346 -3.28 -42.19 6.41
CA GLN A 346 -2.37 -41.10 6.76
C GLN A 346 -1.87 -41.33 8.20
N GLN A 347 -0.57 -41.58 8.32
CA GLN A 347 0.06 -41.78 9.63
C GLN A 347 0.15 -40.45 10.34
N VAL A 348 -0.45 -40.34 11.52
CA VAL A 348 -0.43 -39.11 12.32
C VAL A 348 0.91 -39.01 13.03
N ASP A 349 1.55 -37.83 12.98
CA ASP A 349 2.83 -37.55 13.63
C ASP A 349 2.77 -37.93 15.13
N LYS A 350 3.81 -38.63 15.60
CA LYS A 350 3.94 -39.12 16.98
C LYS A 350 3.97 -38.01 18.02
N ASN A 351 4.33 -36.79 17.63
CA ASN A 351 4.47 -35.66 18.55
C ASN A 351 3.20 -34.79 18.68
N THR A 352 2.15 -35.06 17.92
CA THR A 352 0.89 -34.29 17.99
C THR A 352 -0.15 -35.05 18.83
N PRO A 353 -0.69 -34.47 19.92
CA PRO A 353 -1.77 -35.12 20.68
C PRO A 353 -3.01 -35.24 19.78
N LEU A 354 -3.37 -36.48 19.41
CA LEU A 354 -4.41 -36.77 18.42
C LEU A 354 -5.78 -36.19 18.77
N PHE A 355 -6.17 -36.27 20.04
CA PHE A 355 -7.45 -35.75 20.58
C PHE A 355 -7.39 -35.78 22.12
N ARG A 356 -8.22 -34.97 22.79
CA ARG A 356 -8.32 -34.99 24.26
C ARG A 356 -9.15 -36.18 24.71
N ALA A 357 -8.96 -36.61 25.96
CA ALA A 357 -9.71 -37.74 26.51
C ALA A 357 -11.24 -37.50 26.53
N GLU A 358 -11.65 -36.23 26.56
CA GLU A 358 -13.04 -35.80 26.55
C GLU A 358 -13.70 -35.88 25.17
N ASP A 359 -12.90 -36.03 24.10
CA ASP A 359 -13.35 -35.97 22.72
C ASP A 359 -13.79 -37.34 22.17
N PHE A 360 -13.37 -38.44 22.81
CA PHE A 360 -13.72 -39.78 22.35
C PHE A 360 -15.02 -40.31 22.98
N SER A 361 -15.89 -40.86 22.13
CA SER A 361 -17.21 -41.39 22.47
C SER A 361 -17.18 -42.89 22.80
N LYS A 362 -16.31 -43.65 22.12
CA LYS A 362 -16.16 -45.10 22.36
C LYS A 362 -14.71 -45.52 22.18
N LYS A 363 -14.26 -46.50 22.96
CA LYS A 363 -12.94 -47.13 22.86
C LYS A 363 -13.07 -48.64 22.96
N ILE A 364 -12.45 -49.36 22.02
CA ILE A 364 -12.39 -50.83 22.03
C ILE A 364 -10.92 -51.27 22.02
N LYS A 365 -10.61 -52.30 22.81
CA LYS A 365 -9.25 -52.85 22.94
C LYS A 365 -9.24 -54.27 22.38
N GLY A 366 -8.40 -54.52 21.39
CA GLY A 366 -8.15 -55.85 20.82
C GLY A 366 -6.75 -56.36 21.18
N GLY A 367 -6.39 -57.55 20.67
CA GLY A 367 -5.07 -58.16 20.87
C GLY A 367 -3.96 -57.28 20.31
N GLY A 368 -4.01 -56.96 19.01
CA GLY A 368 -2.99 -56.17 18.31
C GLY A 368 -3.27 -54.66 18.22
N TYR A 369 -4.53 -54.24 18.35
CA TYR A 369 -4.95 -52.85 18.09
C TYR A 369 -5.81 -52.28 19.21
N THR A 370 -5.79 -50.95 19.36
CA THR A 370 -6.77 -50.19 20.14
C THR A 370 -7.45 -49.19 19.23
N VAL A 371 -8.78 -49.18 19.20
CA VAL A 371 -9.55 -48.31 18.29
C VAL A 371 -10.40 -47.35 19.10
N PHE A 372 -10.43 -46.10 18.66
CA PHE A 372 -11.10 -44.97 19.29
C PHE A 372 -12.09 -44.37 18.31
N MET A 373 -13.32 -44.11 18.75
CA MET A 373 -14.32 -43.34 18.02
C MET A 373 -14.50 -42.00 18.73
N LEU A 374 -14.47 -40.91 17.97
CA LEU A 374 -14.68 -39.55 18.47
C LEU A 374 -16.17 -39.19 18.49
N LYS A 375 -16.53 -38.16 19.25
CA LYS A 375 -17.92 -37.63 19.30
C LYS A 375 -18.37 -37.07 17.95
N ASN A 376 -17.45 -36.60 17.12
CA ASN A 376 -17.73 -36.19 15.74
C ASN A 376 -17.80 -37.37 14.74
N GLY A 377 -17.65 -38.60 15.23
CA GLY A 377 -17.74 -39.83 14.44
C GLY A 377 -16.47 -40.22 13.69
N LYS A 378 -15.34 -39.52 13.87
CA LYS A 378 -14.04 -39.98 13.34
C LYS A 378 -13.54 -41.20 14.10
N VAL A 379 -12.82 -42.10 13.43
CA VAL A 379 -12.26 -43.32 14.05
C VAL A 379 -10.74 -43.34 13.89
N PHE A 380 -10.03 -43.61 14.98
CA PHE A 380 -8.56 -43.74 15.01
C PHE A 380 -8.16 -45.10 15.52
N ALA A 381 -7.11 -45.67 14.96
CA ALA A 381 -6.55 -46.95 15.40
C ALA A 381 -5.09 -46.78 15.83
N PHE A 382 -4.76 -47.39 16.96
CA PHE A 382 -3.42 -47.51 17.50
C PHE A 382 -2.95 -48.96 17.36
N SER A 383 -1.85 -49.15 16.63
CA SER A 383 -1.17 -50.43 16.48
C SER A 383 -0.17 -50.62 17.63
N LYS A 384 -0.34 -51.69 18.41
CA LYS A 384 0.59 -52.03 19.49
C LYS A 384 1.93 -52.55 18.97
N ALA A 385 1.94 -53.18 17.79
CA ALA A 385 3.14 -53.77 17.19
C ALA A 385 4.08 -52.70 16.63
N SER A 386 3.55 -51.70 15.92
CA SER A 386 4.33 -50.62 15.30
C SER A 386 4.42 -49.35 16.15
N ASN A 387 3.70 -49.30 17.28
CA ASN A 387 3.57 -48.12 18.14
C ASN A 387 3.24 -46.85 17.33
N SER A 388 2.22 -46.97 16.48
CA SER A 388 1.76 -45.91 15.59
C SER A 388 0.25 -45.76 15.64
N THR A 389 -0.21 -44.52 15.49
CA THR A 389 -1.62 -44.16 15.38
C THR A 389 -1.91 -43.67 13.97
N PHE A 390 -3.06 -44.03 13.44
CA PHE A 390 -3.54 -43.57 12.14
C PHE A 390 -5.05 -43.36 12.17
N GLU A 391 -5.53 -42.45 11.33
CA GLU A 391 -6.96 -42.26 11.09
C GLU A 391 -7.49 -43.42 10.25
N VAL A 392 -8.61 -44.00 10.67
CA VAL A 392 -9.32 -45.03 9.92
C VAL A 392 -10.33 -44.32 9.06
N HIS A 393 -10.05 -44.24 7.77
CA HIS A 393 -10.97 -43.67 6.80
C HIS A 393 -11.93 -44.78 6.35
N PHE A 394 -13.21 -44.59 6.60
CA PHE A 394 -14.29 -45.47 6.18
C PHE A 394 -15.36 -44.61 5.52
N GLY A 395 -15.67 -44.87 4.25
CA GLY A 395 -16.70 -44.12 3.50
C GLY A 395 -18.09 -44.19 4.16
N GLY A 396 -19.00 -43.32 3.73
CA GLY A 396 -20.40 -43.36 4.18
C GLY A 396 -20.75 -42.54 5.43
N GLY A 397 -19.94 -41.53 5.79
CA GLY A 397 -20.23 -40.53 6.82
C GLY A 397 -19.66 -40.84 8.20
N SER A 398 -20.21 -40.21 9.26
CA SER A 398 -19.73 -40.36 10.64
C SER A 398 -20.05 -41.74 11.25
N ALA A 399 -19.10 -42.34 11.97
CA ALA A 399 -19.37 -43.56 12.73
C ALA A 399 -20.35 -43.29 13.88
N ILE A 400 -21.34 -44.17 13.98
CA ILE A 400 -22.32 -44.23 15.07
C ILE A 400 -21.86 -45.27 16.11
N ASP A 401 -21.26 -46.37 15.65
CA ASP A 401 -20.75 -47.41 16.52
C ASP A 401 -19.53 -48.13 15.92
N ILE A 402 -18.67 -48.68 16.80
CA ILE A 402 -17.52 -49.50 16.43
C ILE A 402 -17.43 -50.79 17.27
N GLY A 403 -16.95 -51.87 16.67
CA GLY A 403 -16.70 -53.15 17.35
C GLY A 403 -15.73 -54.04 16.57
N PHE A 404 -15.00 -54.93 17.26
CA PHE A 404 -14.18 -55.93 16.57
C PHE A 404 -15.06 -57.07 16.06
N GLU A 405 -14.84 -57.49 14.82
CA GLU A 405 -15.30 -58.80 14.33
C GLU A 405 -14.28 -59.86 14.76
N ASP A 406 -13.01 -59.61 14.44
CA ASP A 406 -11.88 -60.44 14.85
C ASP A 406 -10.75 -59.53 15.36
N SER A 407 -10.59 -59.53 16.69
CA SER A 407 -9.59 -58.69 17.36
C SER A 407 -8.14 -59.18 17.18
N GLY A 408 -7.94 -60.45 16.77
CA GLY A 408 -6.64 -61.03 16.47
C GLY A 408 -6.20 -60.68 15.05
N ALA A 409 -7.10 -60.79 14.08
CA ALA A 409 -6.86 -60.39 12.70
C ALA A 409 -6.90 -58.86 12.47
N GLY A 410 -7.38 -58.09 13.46
CA GLY A 410 -7.49 -56.63 13.36
C GLY A 410 -8.66 -56.17 12.48
N ILE A 411 -9.72 -56.97 12.40
CA ILE A 411 -10.91 -56.68 11.60
C ILE A 411 -11.94 -55.97 12.48
N VAL A 412 -12.28 -54.74 12.11
CA VAL A 412 -13.19 -53.84 12.83
C VAL A 412 -14.43 -53.61 12.01
N ASN A 413 -15.59 -53.77 12.64
CA ASN A 413 -16.87 -53.32 12.11
C ASN A 413 -17.14 -51.89 12.56
N ILE A 414 -17.51 -51.04 11.62
CA ILE A 414 -17.89 -49.64 11.83
C ILE A 414 -19.30 -49.48 11.30
N ARG A 415 -20.24 -49.05 12.15
CA ARG A 415 -21.62 -48.77 11.77
C ARG A 415 -21.76 -47.27 11.51
N THR A 416 -22.23 -46.92 10.33
CA THR A 416 -22.55 -45.54 9.91
C THR A 416 -24.07 -45.41 9.71
N SER A 417 -24.54 -44.21 9.40
CA SER A 417 -25.94 -43.99 9.00
C SER A 417 -26.28 -44.65 7.65
N SER A 418 -25.27 -44.95 6.83
CA SER A 418 -25.40 -45.50 5.49
C SER A 418 -25.19 -47.03 5.41
N GLY A 419 -24.82 -47.68 6.52
CA GLY A 419 -24.68 -49.15 6.59
C GLY A 419 -23.59 -49.63 7.55
N LYS A 420 -23.17 -50.89 7.39
CA LYS A 420 -22.06 -51.48 8.13
C LYS A 420 -20.83 -51.60 7.24
N VAL A 421 -19.67 -51.22 7.77
CA VAL A 421 -18.37 -51.27 7.10
C VAL A 421 -17.48 -52.22 7.87
N GLN A 422 -16.74 -53.07 7.17
CA GLN A 422 -15.69 -53.88 7.76
C GLN A 422 -14.33 -53.39 7.27
N TYR A 423 -13.49 -52.96 8.21
CA TYR A 423 -12.14 -52.44 7.96
C TYR A 423 -11.10 -53.38 8.55
N ASN A 424 -10.12 -53.79 7.75
CA ASN A 424 -8.96 -54.55 8.17
C ASN A 424 -7.79 -53.60 8.48
N LEU A 425 -7.45 -53.49 9.75
CA LEU A 425 -6.40 -52.58 10.24
C LEU A 425 -4.99 -52.97 9.78
N GLY A 426 -4.76 -54.25 9.46
CA GLY A 426 -3.46 -54.76 9.04
C GLY A 426 -3.18 -54.51 7.56
N SER A 427 -4.12 -54.86 6.69
CA SER A 427 -4.00 -54.65 5.24
C SER A 427 -4.39 -53.24 4.80
N LYS A 428 -5.02 -52.45 5.70
CA LYS A 428 -5.65 -51.15 5.40
C LYS A 428 -6.66 -51.27 4.25
N THR A 429 -7.42 -52.35 4.26
CA THR A 429 -8.49 -52.59 3.29
C THR A 429 -9.84 -52.53 3.97
N MET A 430 -10.87 -52.15 3.23
CA MET A 430 -12.23 -52.09 3.75
C MET A 430 -13.25 -52.57 2.74
N ARG A 431 -14.38 -53.07 3.23
CA ARG A 431 -15.53 -53.48 2.42
C ARG A 431 -16.83 -53.11 3.11
N LYS A 432 -17.86 -52.79 2.33
CA LYS A 432 -19.23 -52.64 2.85
C LYS A 432 -19.80 -54.03 3.13
N VAL A 433 -20.53 -54.16 4.22
CA VAL A 433 -21.21 -55.40 4.63
C VAL A 433 -22.68 -55.05 4.74
N GLU A 434 -23.55 -55.84 4.10
CA GLU A 434 -25.02 -55.63 4.12
C GLU A 434 -25.59 -55.47 5.53
#